data_AF-A0A968XTG5-F1
#
_entry.id   AF-A0A968XTG5-F1
#
_cell.length_a   1.000
_cell.length_b   1.000
_cell.length_c   1.000
_cell.angle_alpha   90.00
_cell.angle_beta   90.00
_cell.angle_gamma   90.00
#
_symmetry.space_group_name_H-M   'P 1'
#
loop_
_entity.id
_entity.type
_entity.pdbx_description
1 polymer ?
#
loop_
_entity_poly.entity_id
_entity_poly.type
_entity_poly.pdbx_seq_one_letter_code
_entity_poly.pdbx_strand_id
1 'polypeptide(L)'
;MKRGILLSCLAALAAQADDKVEFFEKRIRPVLAQECYECHAVATKQKGGLLLDSREGWRSGGESGPVIVPGDPSASLLIKSIRHAADVEKCRRRARSSVTR
;
A
#
# COMPACT_ATOMS: atom_id res chain seq x y z
N MET A 1 39.83 -24.47 17.85
CA MET A 1 38.50 -24.08 18.38
C MET A 1 38.12 -22.75 17.72
N LYS A 2 36.85 -22.55 17.31
CA LYS A 2 36.30 -21.40 16.53
C LYS A 2 36.13 -21.66 15.02
N ARG A 3 35.26 -22.61 14.67
CA ARG A 3 34.57 -22.70 13.37
C ARG A 3 33.09 -22.93 13.68
N GLY A 4 32.29 -21.88 13.80
CA GLY A 4 30.89 -22.03 14.22
C GLY A 4 30.01 -20.79 14.18
N ILE A 5 30.45 -19.68 13.59
CA ILE A 5 29.71 -18.39 13.63
C ILE A 5 29.15 -17.98 12.25
N LEU A 6 29.31 -18.80 11.21
CA LEU A 6 28.88 -18.43 9.84
C LEU A 6 27.53 -19.01 9.40
N LEU A 7 26.92 -19.95 10.14
CA LEU A 7 25.61 -20.54 9.75
C LEU A 7 24.38 -19.90 10.45
N SER A 8 24.56 -19.07 11.48
CA SER A 8 23.43 -18.60 12.30
C SER A 8 22.64 -17.43 11.70
N CYS A 9 23.17 -16.72 10.70
CA CYS A 9 22.57 -15.47 10.23
C CYS A 9 21.49 -15.66 9.15
N LEU A 10 21.49 -16.80 8.44
CA LEU A 10 20.58 -17.02 7.31
C LEU A 10 19.17 -17.45 7.75
N ALA A 11 19.04 -18.18 8.86
CA ALA A 11 17.76 -18.68 9.35
C ALA A 11 16.83 -17.58 9.91
N ALA A 12 17.40 -16.51 10.48
CA ALA A 12 16.62 -15.43 11.10
C ALA A 12 15.83 -14.59 10.08
N LEU A 13 16.32 -14.48 8.83
CA LEU A 13 15.71 -13.63 7.81
C LEU A 13 14.43 -14.23 7.21
N ALA A 14 14.37 -15.56 7.08
CA ALA A 14 13.19 -16.25 6.55
C ALA A 14 12.00 -16.18 7.51
N ALA A 15 12.23 -16.43 8.81
CA ALA A 15 11.18 -16.36 9.83
C ALA A 15 10.50 -14.98 9.92
N GLN A 16 11.28 -13.89 9.79
CA GLN A 16 10.74 -12.53 9.81
C GLN A 16 9.91 -12.17 8.57
N ALA A 17 10.10 -12.86 7.44
CA ALA A 17 9.32 -12.63 6.24
C ALA A 17 7.92 -13.23 6.38
N ASP A 18 7.82 -14.44 6.94
CA ASP A 18 6.56 -15.12 7.22
C ASP A 18 5.68 -14.32 8.21
N ASP A 19 6.26 -13.80 9.29
CA ASP A 19 5.52 -12.99 10.27
C ASP A 19 4.91 -11.71 9.65
N LYS A 20 5.63 -11.05 8.73
CA LYS A 20 5.16 -9.83 8.07
C LYS A 20 4.06 -10.12 7.06
N VAL A 21 4.17 -11.23 6.32
CA VAL A 21 3.12 -11.67 5.39
C VAL A 21 1.88 -12.05 6.17
N GLU A 22 2.02 -12.82 7.25
CA GLU A 22 0.89 -13.18 8.10
C GLU A 22 0.21 -11.94 8.68
N PHE A 23 0.98 -10.99 9.21
CA PHE A 23 0.45 -9.73 9.71
C PHE A 23 -0.32 -8.97 8.62
N PHE A 24 0.25 -8.89 7.41
CA PHE A 24 -0.40 -8.24 6.29
C PHE A 24 -1.75 -8.89 5.95
N GLU A 25 -1.77 -10.21 5.79
CA GLU A 25 -2.96 -10.98 5.42
C GLU A 25 -4.04 -10.94 6.51
N LYS A 26 -3.66 -11.00 7.80
CA LYS A 26 -4.62 -11.02 8.91
C LYS A 26 -5.05 -9.64 9.37
N ARG A 27 -4.24 -8.60 9.19
CA ARG A 27 -4.48 -7.27 9.80
C ARG A 27 -4.71 -6.16 8.79
N ILE A 28 -4.05 -6.20 7.63
CA ILE A 28 -4.12 -5.11 6.64
C ILE A 28 -5.07 -5.44 5.50
N ARG A 29 -4.95 -6.61 4.87
CA ARG A 29 -5.81 -7.01 3.74
C ARG A 29 -7.31 -6.94 4.07
N PRO A 30 -7.80 -7.38 5.24
CA PRO A 30 -9.23 -7.32 5.54
C PRO A 30 -9.77 -5.89 5.58
N VAL A 31 -8.99 -4.94 6.08
CA VAL A 31 -9.37 -3.52 6.12
C VAL A 31 -9.43 -2.95 4.69
N LEU A 32 -8.43 -3.26 3.85
CA LEU A 32 -8.44 -2.82 2.45
C LEU A 32 -9.63 -3.41 1.68
N ALA A 33 -9.96 -4.68 1.93
CA ALA A 33 -11.10 -5.34 1.32
C ALA A 33 -12.44 -4.70 1.70
N GLN A 34 -12.61 -4.32 2.97
CA GLN A 34 -13.83 -3.71 3.48
C GLN A 34 -13.98 -2.25 3.05
N GLU A 35 -12.89 -1.47 3.12
CA GLU A 35 -12.98 0.00 3.01
C GLU A 35 -12.54 0.55 1.64
N CYS A 36 -11.77 -0.21 0.85
CA CYS A 36 -11.11 0.33 -0.34
C CYS A 36 -11.46 -0.40 -1.64
N TYR A 37 -11.64 -1.72 -1.60
CA TYR A 37 -11.74 -2.54 -2.82
C TYR A 37 -13.01 -2.26 -3.62
N GLU A 38 -14.08 -1.75 -3.02
CA GLU A 38 -15.30 -1.36 -3.75
C GLU A 38 -15.02 -0.42 -4.94
N CYS A 39 -13.98 0.42 -4.84
CA CYS A 39 -13.60 1.38 -5.88
C CYS A 39 -12.17 1.23 -6.43
N HIS A 40 -11.30 0.49 -5.74
CA HIS A 40 -9.86 0.40 -6.03
C HIS A 40 -9.37 -1.05 -6.18
N ALA A 41 -10.21 -1.92 -6.74
CA ALA A 41 -9.84 -3.30 -7.09
C ALA A 41 -10.03 -3.56 -8.59
N VAL A 42 -9.33 -4.57 -9.12
CA VAL A 42 -9.37 -4.95 -10.54
C VAL A 42 -10.79 -5.27 -10.98
N ALA A 43 -11.57 -5.93 -10.12
CA ALA A 43 -12.95 -6.32 -10.39
C ALA A 43 -13.95 -5.15 -10.35
N THR A 44 -13.51 -3.91 -10.09
CA THR A 44 -14.40 -2.76 -9.83
C THR A 44 -14.13 -1.59 -10.76
N LYS A 45 -15.03 -0.59 -10.74
CA LYS A 45 -14.83 0.66 -11.47
C LYS A 45 -13.71 1.47 -10.80
N GLN A 46 -12.51 1.36 -11.36
CA GLN A 46 -11.28 1.95 -10.81
C GLN A 46 -11.36 3.48 -10.77
N LYS A 47 -11.57 4.05 -9.58
CA LYS A 47 -11.48 5.50 -9.40
C LYS A 47 -10.01 5.92 -9.40
N GLY A 48 -9.68 6.96 -10.18
CA GLY A 48 -8.33 7.53 -10.21
C GLY A 48 -7.24 6.57 -10.68
N GLY A 49 -7.60 5.51 -11.44
CA GLY A 49 -6.66 4.51 -11.97
C GLY A 49 -5.86 3.74 -10.92
N LEU A 50 -6.33 3.71 -9.66
CA LEU A 50 -5.60 3.12 -8.54
C LEU A 50 -6.12 1.71 -8.23
N LEU A 51 -5.18 0.77 -8.04
CA LEU A 51 -5.40 -0.61 -7.66
C LEU A 51 -4.70 -0.94 -6.34
N LEU A 52 -5.48 -1.42 -5.36
CA LEU A 52 -5.03 -1.75 -4.01
C LEU A 52 -5.12 -3.25 -3.67
N ASP A 53 -5.59 -4.08 -4.60
CA ASP A 53 -5.71 -5.54 -4.46
C ASP A 53 -4.54 -6.31 -5.08
N SER A 54 -3.66 -5.63 -5.83
CA SER A 54 -2.52 -6.23 -6.52
C SER A 54 -1.21 -5.50 -6.20
N ARG A 55 -0.11 -6.26 -6.17
CA ARG A 55 1.24 -5.72 -5.95
C ARG A 55 1.63 -4.74 -7.06
N GLU A 56 1.28 -5.05 -8.30
CA GLU A 56 1.56 -4.23 -9.47
C GLU A 56 0.83 -2.89 -9.36
N GLY A 57 -0.44 -2.91 -8.93
CA GLY A 57 -1.23 -1.71 -8.66
C GLY A 57 -0.60 -0.78 -7.62
N TRP A 58 -0.03 -1.36 -6.56
CA TRP A 58 0.67 -0.59 -5.53
C TRP A 58 1.93 0.08 -6.06
N ARG A 59 2.63 -0.60 -6.97
CA ARG A 59 3.86 -0.10 -7.57
C ARG A 59 3.58 0.96 -8.64
N SER A 60 2.54 0.79 -9.45
CA SER A 60 2.16 1.76 -10.47
C SER A 60 1.55 3.02 -9.87
N GLY A 61 0.86 2.90 -8.73
CA GLY A 61 0.05 3.98 -8.18
C GLY A 61 -1.16 4.27 -9.07
N GLY A 62 -1.74 5.46 -8.89
CA GLY A 62 -2.86 5.94 -9.70
C GLY A 62 -2.55 7.27 -10.38
N GLU A 63 -3.57 7.97 -10.86
CA GLU A 63 -3.45 9.28 -11.54
C GLU A 63 -2.80 10.37 -10.67
N SER A 64 -2.79 10.17 -9.36
CA SER A 64 -2.15 11.08 -8.39
C SER A 64 -0.68 10.73 -8.12
N GLY A 65 -0.13 9.70 -8.76
CA GLY A 65 1.25 9.23 -8.59
C GLY A 65 1.37 8.04 -7.63
N PRO A 66 2.60 7.78 -7.12
CA PRO A 66 2.89 6.66 -6.23
C PRO A 66 2.03 6.69 -4.96
N VAL A 67 1.38 5.57 -4.66
CA VAL A 67 0.43 5.52 -3.53
C VAL A 67 1.09 5.12 -2.21
N ILE A 68 2.15 4.31 -2.28
CA ILE A 68 2.93 3.81 -1.15
C ILE A 68 4.41 4.13 -1.37
N VAL A 69 5.05 4.67 -0.34
CA VAL A 69 6.51 4.89 -0.26
C VAL A 69 7.07 3.94 0.80
N PRO A 70 7.79 2.87 0.41
CA PRO A 70 8.34 1.91 1.36
C PRO A 70 9.26 2.58 2.39
N GLY A 71 9.03 2.30 3.67
CA GLY A 71 9.84 2.86 4.76
C GLY A 71 9.44 4.27 5.22
N ASP A 72 8.60 4.99 4.47
CA ASP A 72 8.13 6.32 4.83
C ASP A 72 6.59 6.43 4.72
N PRO A 73 5.86 6.11 5.80
CA PRO A 73 4.42 6.27 5.86
C PRO A 73 3.97 7.72 5.71
N SER A 74 4.77 8.70 6.15
CA SER A 74 4.42 10.12 6.10
C SER A 74 4.48 10.67 4.68
N ALA A 75 5.36 10.12 3.83
CA ALA A 75 5.41 10.43 2.40
C ALA A 75 4.37 9.68 1.57
N SER A 76 3.77 8.60 2.09
CA SER A 76 2.81 7.75 1.37
C SER A 76 1.43 8.40 1.21
N LEU A 77 0.95 8.54 -0.04
CA LEU A 77 -0.37 9.12 -0.33
C LEU A 77 -1.54 8.32 0.28
N LEU A 78 -1.40 6.99 0.40
CA LEU A 78 -2.41 6.14 1.06
C LEU A 78 -2.65 6.59 2.50
N ILE A 79 -1.56 6.77 3.26
CA ILE A 79 -1.62 7.15 4.68
C ILE A 79 -2.12 8.58 4.83
N LYS A 80 -1.67 9.50 3.96
CA LYS A 80 -2.20 10.86 3.95
C LYS A 80 -3.71 10.88 3.69
N SER A 81 -4.20 10.05 2.77
CA SER A 81 -5.63 9.94 2.42
C SER A 81 -6.47 9.44 3.59
N ILE A 82 -6.03 8.36 4.25
CA ILE A 82 -6.70 7.81 5.42
C ILE A 82 -6.73 8.80 6.59
N ARG A 83 -5.66 9.57 6.77
CA ARG A 83 -5.56 10.58 7.84
C ARG A 83 -6.24 11.91 7.51
N HIS A 84 -6.81 12.05 6.32
CA HIS A 84 -7.35 13.32 5.82
C HIS A 84 -6.35 14.49 5.95
N ALA A 85 -5.07 14.22 5.69
CA ALA A 85 -4.04 15.25 5.77
C ALA A 85 -4.26 16.36 4.72
N ALA A 86 -3.91 17.60 5.06
CA ALA A 86 -4.17 18.79 4.24
C ALA A 86 -3.69 18.66 2.78
N ASP A 87 -2.61 17.92 2.54
CA ASP A 87 -2.03 17.70 1.21
C ASP A 87 -2.97 16.94 0.26
N VAL A 88 -3.95 16.19 0.78
CA VAL A 88 -4.91 15.39 0.00
C VAL A 88 -6.09 16.24 -0.50
N GLU A 89 -6.31 17.42 0.09
CA GLU A 89 -7.29 18.40 -0.40
C GLU A 89 -7.01 18.79 -1.86
N LYS A 90 -5.73 18.78 -2.28
CA LYS A 90 -5.32 19.00 -3.68
C LYS A 90 -5.79 17.87 -4.61
N CYS A 91 -5.69 16.61 -4.19
CA CYS A 91 -6.24 15.46 -4.94
C CYS A 91 -7.77 15.53 -5.03
N ARG A 92 -8.44 15.96 -3.96
CA ARG A 92 -9.91 16.12 -3.93
C ARG A 92 -10.41 17.19 -4.90
N ARG A 93 -9.65 18.27 -5.09
CA ARG A 93 -9.98 19.32 -6.07
C ARG A 93 -9.73 18.87 -7.51
N ARG A 94 -8.63 18.15 -7.76
CA ARG A 94 -8.29 17.64 -9.10
C ARG A 94 -9.22 16.53 -9.57
N ALA A 95 -9.58 15.59 -8.70
CA ALA A 95 -10.56 14.53 -8.99
C ALA A 95 -11.99 15.07 -9.22
N ARG A 96 -12.34 16.23 -8.62
CA ARG A 96 -13.60 16.92 -8.93
C ARG A 96 -13.58 17.68 -10.24
N SER A 97 -12.44 18.25 -10.63
CA SER A 97 -12.30 18.93 -11.93
C SER A 97 -12.34 17.97 -13.13
N SER A 98 -12.06 16.68 -12.94
CA SER A 98 -12.14 15.66 -14.00
C SER A 98 -13.51 15.00 -14.14
N VAL A 99 -14.49 15.31 -13.27
CA VAL A 99 -15.88 14.82 -13.35
C VAL A 99 -16.81 15.78 -14.10
N THR A 100 -16.34 16.99 -14.43
CA THR A 100 -17.05 17.92 -15.33
C THR A 100 -16.41 17.91 -16.72
N ARG A 101 -16.55 16.80 -17.45
CA ARG A 101 -16.55 16.78 -18.92
C ARG A 101 -17.20 15.51 -19.44
#